data_AF-A0A441Z2S5-F1
#
_entry.id   AF-A0A441Z2S5-F1
#
_cell.length_a   1.000
_cell.length_b   1.000
_cell.length_c   1.000
_cell.angle_alpha   90.00
_cell.angle_beta   90.00
_cell.angle_gamma   90.00
#
_symmetry.space_group_name_H-M   'P 1'
#
loop_
_entity.id
_entity.type
_entity.pdbx_description
1 polymer ?
#
loop_
_entity_poly.entity_id
_entity_poly.type
_entity_poly.pdbx_seq_one_letter_code
_entity_poly.pdbx_strand_id
1 'polypeptide(L)' 'MNTDHQFSERVDEAAVWLAANWWRAERPLTPFLRKRFGLSAAEAVEAMRESARMRGLTNAKP' A
#
# COMPACT_ATOMS: atom_id res chain seq x y z
N MET A 1 -10.59 2.48 -22.06
CA MET A 1 -9.98 3.62 -21.32
C MET A 1 -9.27 3.03 -20.12
N ASN A 2 -7.93 3.04 -20.12
CA ASN A 2 -7.12 2.58 -19.00
C ASN A 2 -7.38 3.51 -17.81
N THR A 3 -7.92 2.98 -16.72
CA THR A 3 -8.04 3.74 -15.47
C THR A 3 -6.69 3.68 -14.77
N ASP A 4 -5.70 4.39 -15.31
CA ASP A 4 -4.49 4.77 -14.58
C ASP A 4 -4.97 5.67 -13.43
N HIS A 5 -5.33 5.05 -12.32
CA HIS A 5 -5.59 5.75 -11.07
C HIS A 5 -4.25 6.38 -10.69
N GLN A 6 -4.06 7.64 -11.04
CA GLN A 6 -2.97 8.46 -10.52
C GLN A 6 -3.17 8.53 -9.01
N PHE A 7 -2.50 7.64 -8.29
CA PHE A 7 -2.40 7.72 -6.86
C PHE A 7 -1.57 8.96 -6.49
N SER A 8 -1.77 9.47 -5.27
CA SER A 8 -0.87 10.51 -4.78
C SER A 8 0.53 9.91 -4.65
N GLU A 9 1.59 10.69 -4.93
CA GLU A 9 2.98 10.24 -4.84
C GLU A 9 3.29 9.55 -3.49
N ARG A 10 2.57 9.95 -2.43
CA ARG A 10 2.68 9.37 -1.07
C ARG A 10 2.12 7.95 -0.97
N VAL A 11 1.07 7.62 -1.71
CA VAL A 11 0.48 6.27 -1.73
C VAL A 11 1.43 5.31 -2.43
N ASP A 12 2.01 5.73 -3.56
CA ASP A 12 2.99 4.92 -4.29
C ASP A 12 4.25 4.69 -3.47
N GLU A 13 4.77 5.73 -2.83
CA GLU A 13 5.91 5.62 -1.91
C GLU A 13 5.61 4.63 -0.77
N ALA A 14 4.44 4.76 -0.14
CA ALA A 14 4.02 3.88 0.94
C ALA A 14 3.86 2.43 0.47
N ALA A 15 3.32 2.21 -0.73
CA ALA A 15 3.15 0.89 -1.32
C ALA A 15 4.48 0.21 -1.60
N VAL A 16 5.41 0.90 -2.27
CA VAL A 16 6.76 0.42 -2.56
C VAL A 16 7.51 0.10 -1.27
N TRP A 17 7.47 1.02 -0.30
CA TRP A 17 8.10 0.80 0.99
C TRP A 17 7.52 -0.42 1.71
N LEU A 18 6.19 -0.55 1.74
CA LEU A 18 5.51 -1.66 2.42
C LEU A 18 5.76 -2.99 1.72
N ALA A 19 5.85 -3.02 0.39
CA ALA A 19 6.18 -4.21 -0.38
C ALA A 19 7.58 -4.73 0.00
N ALA A 20 8.56 -3.83 0.11
CA ALA A 20 9.94 -4.17 0.49
C ALA A 20 10.10 -4.49 1.99
N ASN A 21 9.28 -3.88 2.86
CA ASN A 21 9.44 -3.95 4.31
C ASN A 21 8.28 -4.66 5.03
N TRP A 22 7.53 -5.51 4.33
CA TRP A 22 6.31 -6.15 4.85
C TRP A 22 6.47 -6.75 6.27
N TRP A 23 7.57 -7.49 6.47
CA TRP A 23 7.88 -8.17 7.74
C TRP A 23 8.39 -7.23 8.85
N ARG A 24 8.88 -6.05 8.47
CA ARG A 24 9.38 -5.01 9.40
C ARG A 24 8.32 -3.97 9.75
N ALA A 25 7.23 -3.92 8.98
CA ALA A 25 6.16 -2.95 9.19
C ALA A 25 5.39 -3.25 10.49
N GLU A 26 5.45 -2.31 11.44
CA GLU A 26 4.74 -2.40 12.70
C GLU A 26 3.22 -2.53 12.48
N ARG A 27 2.58 -3.27 13.38
CA ARG A 27 1.13 -3.46 13.39
C ARG A 27 0.49 -2.59 14.48
N PRO A 28 -0.70 -2.01 14.23
CA PRO A 28 -1.54 -2.17 13.03
C PRO A 28 -1.08 -1.34 11.83
N LEU A 29 -1.23 -1.88 10.61
CA LEU A 29 -0.69 -1.26 9.38
C LEU A 29 -1.27 0.11 9.05
N THR A 30 -2.59 0.24 9.07
CA THR A 30 -3.27 1.50 8.71
C THR A 30 -2.79 2.69 9.56
N PRO A 31 -2.81 2.66 10.90
CA PRO A 31 -2.29 3.78 11.69
C PRO A 31 -0.78 4.00 11.50
N PHE A 32 0.01 2.94 11.30
CA PHE A 32 1.43 3.06 11.01
C PHE A 32 1.70 3.82 9.70
N LEU A 33 1.07 3.42 8.59
CA LEU A 33 1.25 4.05 7.29
C LEU A 33 0.75 5.49 7.28
N ARG A 34 -0.38 5.76 7.94
CA ARG A 34 -0.91 7.13 8.12
C ARG A 34 0.11 8.02 8.83
N LYS A 35 0.69 7.54 9.94
CA LYS A 35 1.68 8.30 10.70
C LYS A 35 3.00 8.48 9.95
N ARG A 36 3.45 7.45 9.22
CA ARG A 36 4.74 7.45 8.52
C ARG A 36 4.74 8.30 7.25
N PHE A 37 3.67 8.25 6.48
CA PHE A 37 3.60 8.86 5.14
C PHE A 37 2.57 10.01 5.05
N GLY A 38 1.89 10.35 6.14
CA GLY A 38 0.89 11.44 6.16
C GLY A 38 -0.39 11.10 5.41
N LEU A 39 -0.73 9.82 5.30
CA LEU A 39 -1.89 9.36 4.51
C LEU A 39 -3.21 9.52 5.26
N SER A 40 -4.29 9.68 4.51
CA SER A 40 -5.65 9.38 4.98
C SER A 40 -5.84 7.87 5.19
N ALA A 41 -6.94 7.49 5.84
CA ALA A 41 -7.27 6.07 6.02
C ALA A 41 -7.48 5.34 4.68
N ALA A 42 -8.13 6.00 3.70
CA ALA A 42 -8.36 5.43 2.37
C ALA A 42 -7.04 5.23 1.62
N GLU A 43 -6.17 6.24 1.61
CA GLU A 43 -4.84 6.16 0.99
C GLU A 43 -3.97 5.06 1.60
N ALA A 44 -4.01 4.88 2.92
CA ALA A 44 -3.29 3.79 3.57
C ALA A 44 -3.79 2.40 3.13
N VAL A 45 -5.11 2.24 2.94
CA VAL A 45 -5.68 0.99 2.42
C VAL A 45 -5.29 0.75 0.96
N GLU A 46 -5.26 1.79 0.12
CA GLU A 46 -4.79 1.67 -1.25
C GLU A 46 -3.30 1.31 -1.31
N ALA A 47 -2.45 1.96 -0.49
CA ALA A 47 -1.04 1.60 -0.39
C ALA A 47 -0.85 0.13 0.06
N MET A 48 -1.68 -0.36 0.98
CA MET A 48 -1.68 -1.77 1.37
C MET A 48 -2.06 -2.69 0.20
N ARG A 49 -3.11 -2.35 -0.56
CA ARG A 49 -3.54 -3.13 -1.72
C ARG A 49 -2.48 -3.17 -2.81
N GLU A 50 -1.87 -2.03 -3.11
CA GLU A 50 -0.80 -1.94 -4.11
C GLU A 50 0.45 -2.72 -3.65
N SER A 51 0.82 -2.63 -2.38
CA SER A 51 1.92 -3.45 -1.84
C SER A 51 1.66 -4.96 -1.95
N ALA A 52 0.40 -5.39 -1.84
CA ALA A 52 0.02 -6.79 -2.01
C ALA A 52 0.14 -7.22 -3.49
N ARG A 53 -0.29 -6.37 -4.43
CA ARG A 53 -0.09 -6.59 -5.87
C ARG A 53 1.39 -6.72 -6.23
N MET A 54 2.23 -5.80 -5.75
CA MET A 54 3.69 -5.83 -5.97
C MET A 54 4.35 -7.11 -5.44
N ARG A 55 3.82 -7.67 -4.34
CA ARG A 55 4.31 -8.92 -3.75
C ARG A 55 3.73 -10.19 -4.39
N GLY A 56 2.93 -10.06 -5.45
CA GLY A 56 2.30 -11.19 -6.14
C GLY A 56 1.16 -11.85 -5.37
N LEU A 57 0.64 -11.19 -4.32
CA LEU A 57 -0.54 -11.65 -3.60
C LEU A 57 -1.78 -11.28 -4.40
N THR A 58 -2.13 -12.13 -5.36
CA THR A 58 -3.38 -12.01 -6.12
C THR A 58 -4.41 -12.97 -5.53
N ASN A 59 -5.68 -12.60 -5.56
CA ASN A 59 -6.78 -13.50 -5.22
C ASN A 59 -7.03 -14.56 -6.31
N ALA A 60 -6.02 -14.92 -7.10
CA ALA A 60 -6.13 -16.01 -8.06
C ALA A 60 -6.37 -17.30 -7.26
N LYS A 61 -7.60 -17.77 -7.29
CA LYS A 61 -7.95 -19.12 -6.84
C LYS A 61 -7.09 -20.09 -7.69
N PRO A 62 -6.46 -21.12 -7.08
CA PRO A 62 -5.74 -22.13 -7.83
C PRO A 62 -6.62 -22.83 -8.86
#